data_AF-A0A5J4S9S7-F1
#
_entry.id   AF-A0A5J4S9S7-F1
#
_cell.length_a   1.000
_cell.length_b   1.000
_cell.length_c   1.000
_cell.angle_alpha   90.00
_cell.angle_beta   90.00
_cell.angle_gamma   90.00
#
_symmetry.space_group_name_H-M   'P 1'
#
loop_
_entity.id
_entity.type
_entity.pdbx_description
1 polymer ?
#
loop_
_entity_poly.entity_id
_entity_poly.type
_entity_poly.pdbx_seq_one_letter_code
_entity_poly.pdbx_strand_id
1 'polypeptide(L)'
;MVGEEQRFPRPRKEELERIRLETQEAIQKIVRVKIQASQPSTPIQEGDGTRFVRYTPSSQSLHHEEMPQQRIIRISAMPVDPLEPPKFKVRNQIRDPPPPSAPVMHSPPRKLTPEEQQSWKIPACISNWKNPKGYTISLENREVVDGRNLKDVVVSDKFAKVTDSLYIAERIAREEIEKRAALQNKVVSEQKAERDLKLREAAIQARMERSQIQYSDNRNEQVNTMIPVKRKREDDESVYTNTNSQDLEQQNI
;
A
#
# COMPACT_ATOMS: atom_id res chain seq x y z
N MET A 1 -50.63 21.34 -31.48
CA MET A 1 -50.23 22.65 -32.03
C MET A 1 -49.72 23.51 -30.90
N VAL A 2 -48.40 23.50 -30.65
CA VAL A 2 -47.74 24.42 -29.72
C VAL A 2 -46.50 24.91 -30.45
N GLY A 3 -46.39 26.23 -30.55
CA GLY A 3 -45.68 26.96 -31.60
C GLY A 3 -44.19 26.67 -31.70
N GLU A 4 -43.74 26.63 -32.94
CA GLU A 4 -42.35 26.75 -33.34
C GLU A 4 -41.72 27.97 -32.64
N GLU A 5 -40.73 27.68 -31.81
CA GLU A 5 -39.50 28.45 -31.70
C GLU A 5 -39.66 29.95 -31.43
N GLN A 6 -39.70 30.31 -30.14
CA GLN A 6 -39.13 31.60 -29.70
C GLN A 6 -37.64 31.60 -30.05
N ARG A 7 -37.33 31.93 -31.30
CA ARG A 7 -35.97 32.09 -31.78
C ARG A 7 -35.41 33.32 -31.09
N PHE A 8 -34.49 33.12 -30.14
CA PHE A 8 -33.72 34.19 -29.55
C PHE A 8 -32.60 34.57 -30.54
N PRO A 9 -32.74 35.63 -31.35
CA PRO A 9 -31.67 36.03 -32.24
C PRO A 9 -30.47 36.46 -31.39
N ARG A 10 -29.27 36.07 -31.82
CA ARG A 10 -28.06 36.68 -31.25
C ARG A 10 -28.10 38.19 -31.51
N PRO A 11 -27.54 39.02 -30.61
CA PRO A 11 -27.42 40.45 -30.83
C PRO A 11 -26.79 40.79 -32.18
N ARG A 12 -27.08 41.97 -32.73
CA ARG A 12 -26.52 42.41 -34.02
C ARG A 12 -25.01 42.54 -33.90
N LYS A 13 -24.30 42.33 -35.02
CA LYS A 13 -22.82 42.41 -35.05
C LYS A 13 -22.31 43.77 -34.57
N GLU A 14 -22.95 44.86 -34.99
CA GLU A 14 -22.58 46.23 -34.59
C GLU A 14 -22.77 46.48 -33.08
N GLU A 15 -23.85 45.98 -32.50
CA GLU A 15 -24.11 46.09 -31.05
C GLU A 15 -23.09 45.29 -30.25
N LEU A 16 -22.74 44.10 -30.73
CA LEU A 16 -21.72 43.24 -30.13
C LEU A 16 -20.35 43.92 -30.16
N GLU A 17 -19.98 44.58 -31.26
CA GLU A 17 -18.74 45.35 -31.37
C GLU A 17 -18.71 46.54 -30.41
N ARG A 18 -19.82 47.28 -30.26
CA ARG A 18 -19.93 48.37 -29.27
C ARG A 18 -19.75 47.85 -27.85
N ILE A 19 -20.47 46.80 -27.46
CA ILE A 19 -20.36 46.19 -26.12
C ILE A 19 -18.95 45.67 -25.88
N ARG A 20 -18.34 45.04 -26.89
CA ARG A 20 -16.97 44.55 -26.82
C ARG A 20 -15.99 45.68 -26.56
N LEU A 21 -16.09 46.79 -27.30
CA LEU A 21 -15.20 47.94 -27.15
C LEU A 21 -15.34 48.57 -25.76
N GLU A 22 -16.58 48.80 -25.31
CA GLU A 22 -16.87 49.36 -23.99
C GLU A 22 -16.34 48.47 -22.86
N THR A 23 -16.59 47.16 -22.94
CA THR A 23 -16.11 46.18 -21.96
C THR A 23 -14.58 46.09 -21.99
N GLN A 24 -13.97 46.12 -23.17
CA GLN A 24 -12.53 46.11 -23.34
C GLN A 24 -11.90 47.35 -22.71
N GLU A 25 -12.44 48.55 -22.94
CA GLU A 25 -11.95 49.78 -22.33
C GLU A 25 -12.10 49.76 -20.80
N ALA A 26 -13.23 49.29 -20.28
CA ALA A 26 -13.46 49.17 -18.84
C ALA A 26 -12.46 48.20 -18.18
N ILE A 27 -12.23 47.03 -18.79
CA ILE A 27 -11.26 46.05 -18.30
C ILE A 27 -9.84 46.62 -18.39
N GLN A 28 -9.49 47.29 -19.50
CA GLN A 28 -8.18 47.91 -19.64
C GLN A 28 -7.91 48.96 -18.57
N LYS A 29 -8.91 49.75 -18.16
CA LYS A 29 -8.78 50.70 -17.03
C LYS A 29 -8.44 49.97 -15.72
N ILE A 30 -9.15 48.90 -15.40
CA ILE A 30 -8.89 48.10 -14.18
C ILE A 30 -7.50 47.46 -14.22
N VAL A 31 -7.11 46.92 -15.38
CA VAL A 31 -5.80 46.28 -15.57
C VAL A 31 -4.67 47.30 -15.45
N ARG A 32 -4.81 48.50 -16.03
CA ARG A 32 -3.81 49.58 -15.89
C ARG A 32 -3.55 49.94 -14.43
N VAL A 33 -4.60 50.06 -13.61
CA VAL A 33 -4.45 50.32 -12.16
C VAL A 33 -3.67 49.20 -11.47
N LYS A 34 -3.96 47.93 -11.78
CA LYS A 34 -3.25 46.78 -11.21
C LYS A 34 -1.78 46.70 -11.67
N ILE A 35 -1.51 46.98 -12.95
CA ILE A 35 -0.14 47.01 -13.48
C ILE A 35 0.66 48.12 -12.80
N GLN A 36 0.08 49.32 -12.68
CA GLN A 36 0.74 50.47 -12.04
C GLN A 36 1.05 50.20 -10.57
N ALA A 37 0.15 49.55 -9.83
CA ALA A 37 0.39 49.17 -8.43
C ALA A 37 1.48 48.09 -8.25
N SER A 38 1.76 47.29 -9.29
CA SER A 38 2.79 46.25 -9.27
C SER A 38 4.18 46.77 -9.66
N GLN A 39 4.29 47.96 -10.25
CA GLN A 39 5.58 48.54 -10.63
C GLN A 39 6.26 49.17 -9.40
N PRO A 40 7.53 48.83 -9.11
CA PRO A 40 8.21 49.25 -7.88
C PRO A 40 8.62 50.72 -7.87
N SER A 41 8.73 51.35 -9.04
CA SER A 41 9.01 52.78 -9.18
C SER A 41 7.77 53.46 -9.71
N THR A 42 7.20 54.38 -8.94
CA THR A 42 6.18 55.29 -9.46
C THR A 42 6.87 56.29 -10.38
N PRO A 43 6.55 56.33 -11.68
CA PRO A 43 7.01 57.44 -12.51
C PRO A 43 6.51 58.75 -11.89
N ILE A 44 7.31 59.81 -11.97
CA ILE A 44 6.91 61.16 -11.56
C ILE A 44 5.66 61.48 -12.38
N GLN A 45 4.50 61.45 -11.73
CA GLN A 45 3.25 61.82 -12.36
C GLN A 45 3.31 63.33 -12.57
N GLU A 46 3.35 63.76 -13.84
CA GLU A 46 2.96 65.13 -14.16
C GLU A 46 1.55 65.29 -13.61
N GLY A 47 1.42 66.13 -12.58
CA GLY A 47 0.18 66.24 -11.83
C GLY A 47 -1.00 66.47 -12.76
N ASP A 48 -2.07 65.70 -12.56
CA ASP A 48 -3.33 65.90 -13.28
C ASP A 48 -3.68 67.39 -13.20
N GLY A 49 -3.80 68.05 -14.36
CA GLY A 49 -3.90 69.50 -14.46
C GLY A 49 -5.02 70.07 -13.59
N THR A 50 -4.91 71.35 -13.19
CA THR A 50 -5.89 71.97 -12.30
C THR A 50 -7.29 71.94 -12.92
N ARG A 51 -8.25 71.30 -12.26
CA ARG A 51 -9.65 71.22 -12.71
C ARG A 51 -10.54 72.16 -11.91
N PHE A 52 -11.39 72.92 -12.59
CA PHE A 52 -12.41 73.76 -11.95
C PHE A 52 -13.75 73.03 -11.95
N VAL A 53 -14.31 72.79 -10.76
CA VAL A 53 -15.61 72.14 -10.57
C VAL A 53 -16.59 73.17 -10.01
N ARG A 54 -17.74 73.31 -10.64
CA ARG A 54 -18.85 74.11 -10.12
C ARG A 54 -19.64 73.29 -9.11
N TYR A 55 -19.72 73.76 -7.88
CA TYR A 55 -20.40 73.12 -6.76
C TYR A 55 -21.58 73.98 -6.30
N THR A 56 -22.75 73.36 -6.22
CA THR A 56 -23.94 73.97 -5.61
C THR A 56 -24.23 73.20 -4.33
N PRO A 57 -24.09 73.81 -3.13
CA PRO A 57 -24.33 73.12 -1.87
C PRO A 57 -25.81 72.73 -1.72
N SER A 58 -26.07 71.52 -1.22
CA SER A 58 -27.43 71.01 -0.94
C SER A 58 -28.04 71.60 0.34
N SER A 59 -27.21 71.98 1.31
CA SER A 59 -27.63 72.63 2.56
C SER A 59 -27.65 74.15 2.40
N GLN A 60 -28.78 74.70 1.92
CA GLN A 60 -29.03 76.15 1.83
C GLN A 60 -29.62 76.73 3.14
N SER A 61 -29.22 76.22 4.31
CA SER A 61 -29.77 76.70 5.59
C SER A 61 -28.97 77.89 6.14
N LEU A 62 -29.52 79.10 5.95
CA LEU A 62 -29.69 80.23 6.90
C LEU A 62 -28.53 80.73 7.79
N HIS A 63 -27.30 80.21 7.75
CA HIS A 63 -26.28 80.60 8.75
C HIS A 63 -25.03 81.28 8.19
N HIS A 64 -24.87 81.42 6.88
CA HIS A 64 -23.72 82.13 6.30
C HIS A 64 -24.23 83.08 5.21
N GLU A 65 -24.67 84.29 5.61
CA GLU A 65 -25.19 85.32 4.68
C GLU A 65 -24.14 85.82 3.66
N GLU A 66 -22.88 85.43 3.81
CA GLU A 66 -21.78 85.84 2.93
C GLU A 66 -21.42 84.80 1.85
N MET A 67 -22.10 83.65 1.76
CA MET A 67 -21.72 82.61 0.80
C MET A 67 -22.53 82.64 -0.50
N PRO A 68 -21.87 82.66 -1.67
CA PRO A 68 -22.56 82.63 -2.95
C PRO A 68 -23.29 81.30 -3.17
N GLN A 69 -24.41 81.36 -3.88
CA GLN A 69 -25.30 80.23 -4.19
C GLN A 69 -24.57 79.09 -4.92
N GLN A 70 -23.51 79.40 -5.67
CA GLN A 70 -22.64 78.44 -6.34
C GLN A 70 -21.18 78.80 -6.08
N ARG A 71 -20.31 77.78 -6.01
CA ARG A 71 -18.86 77.93 -5.80
C ARG A 71 -18.10 77.25 -6.91
N ILE A 72 -17.01 77.85 -7.36
CA ILE A 72 -16.08 77.20 -8.29
C ILE A 72 -14.87 76.75 -7.49
N ILE A 73 -14.68 75.44 -7.39
CA ILE A 73 -13.60 74.82 -6.62
C ILE A 73 -12.51 74.40 -7.60
N ARG A 74 -11.28 74.86 -7.36
CA ARG A 74 -10.10 74.39 -8.08
C ARG A 74 -9.56 73.16 -7.36
N ILE A 75 -9.54 72.02 -8.05
CA ILE A 75 -8.99 70.75 -7.57
C ILE A 75 -7.67 70.50 -8.30
N SER A 76 -6.61 70.24 -7.55
CA SER A 76 -5.28 69.90 -8.08
C SER A 76 -4.74 68.67 -7.36
N ALA A 77 -4.07 67.77 -8.08
CA ALA A 77 -3.37 66.64 -7.49
C ALA A 77 -2.19 67.14 -6.65
N MET A 78 -2.06 66.65 -5.41
CA MET A 78 -0.91 66.94 -4.57
C MET A 78 0.28 66.08 -5.03
N PRO A 79 1.48 66.66 -5.24
CA PRO A 79 2.65 65.88 -5.63
C PRO A 79 3.00 64.86 -4.53
N VAL A 80 3.24 63.62 -4.93
CA VAL A 80 3.58 62.49 -4.04
C VAL A 80 5.08 62.22 -4.12
N ASP A 81 5.72 62.00 -2.96
CA ASP A 81 7.15 61.67 -2.89
C ASP A 81 7.37 60.22 -3.37
N PRO A 82 8.25 59.99 -4.38
CA PRO A 82 8.53 58.65 -4.90
C PRO A 82 9.24 57.72 -3.90
N LEU A 83 9.82 58.24 -2.81
CA LEU A 83 10.50 57.45 -1.77
C LEU A 83 9.64 57.24 -0.51
N GLU A 84 8.41 57.77 -0.49
CA GLU A 84 7.52 57.64 0.66
C GLU A 84 6.95 56.20 0.75
N PRO A 85 7.12 55.50 1.89
CA PRO A 85 6.56 54.16 2.07
C PRO A 85 5.02 54.18 2.24
N PRO A 86 4.33 53.02 2.12
CA PRO A 86 2.88 52.95 2.34
C PRO A 86 2.44 53.45 3.72
N LYS A 87 1.54 54.43 3.76
CA LYS A 87 1.10 55.12 5.01
C LYS A 87 0.28 54.25 5.96
N PHE A 88 -0.50 53.30 5.44
CA PHE A 88 -1.51 52.58 6.23
C PHE A 88 -1.33 51.05 6.14
N LYS A 89 -1.60 50.36 7.25
CA LYS A 89 -1.67 48.88 7.29
C LYS A 89 -3.01 48.40 6.73
N VAL A 90 -2.98 47.56 5.71
CA VAL A 90 -4.18 46.92 5.15
C VAL A 90 -4.67 45.83 6.11
N ARG A 91 -5.93 45.89 6.54
CA ARG A 91 -6.58 44.87 7.40
C ARG A 91 -7.39 43.89 6.54
N ASN A 92 -7.41 42.62 6.93
CA ASN A 92 -8.29 41.62 6.32
C ASN A 92 -9.75 41.92 6.68
N GLN A 93 -10.57 42.14 5.66
CA GLN A 93 -11.99 42.42 5.82
C GLN A 93 -12.77 41.11 6.00
N ILE A 94 -13.82 41.14 6.83
CA ILE A 94 -14.82 40.07 6.87
C ILE A 94 -15.59 40.13 5.56
N ARG A 95 -15.89 38.98 4.96
CA ARG A 95 -16.65 38.91 3.71
C ARG A 95 -18.01 39.56 3.90
N ASP A 96 -18.36 40.48 2.99
CA ASP A 96 -19.67 41.10 2.96
C ASP A 96 -20.79 40.05 2.91
N PRO A 97 -21.97 40.32 3.49
CA PRO A 97 -23.12 39.43 3.36
C PRO A 97 -23.42 39.21 1.86
N PRO A 98 -23.79 37.98 1.48
CA PRO A 98 -24.11 37.69 0.09
C PRO A 98 -25.30 38.55 -0.37
N PRO A 99 -25.40 38.85 -1.67
CA PRO A 99 -26.61 39.46 -2.22
C PRO A 99 -27.84 38.58 -1.91
N PRO A 100 -29.07 39.14 -1.92
CA PRO A 100 -30.27 38.38 -1.65
C PRO A 100 -30.30 37.12 -2.52
N SER A 101 -30.53 35.96 -1.89
CA SER A 101 -30.52 34.68 -2.60
C SER A 101 -31.59 34.68 -3.69
N ALA A 102 -31.21 34.24 -4.90
CA ALA A 102 -32.17 34.07 -5.98
C ALA A 102 -33.28 33.08 -5.58
N PRO A 103 -34.52 33.27 -6.05
CA PRO A 103 -35.62 32.36 -5.76
C PRO A 103 -35.33 30.97 -6.32
N VAL A 104 -35.51 29.95 -5.48
CA VAL A 104 -35.29 28.55 -5.85
C VAL A 104 -36.51 28.04 -6.60
N MET A 105 -36.45 28.07 -7.94
CA MET A 105 -37.54 27.61 -8.83
C MET A 105 -37.41 26.13 -9.18
N HIS A 106 -37.52 25.25 -8.18
CA HIS A 106 -37.64 23.81 -8.42
C HIS A 106 -39.07 23.43 -8.81
N SER A 107 -39.22 22.29 -9.49
CA SER A 107 -40.52 21.62 -9.57
C SER A 107 -41.06 21.30 -8.16
N PRO A 108 -42.36 21.05 -8.00
CA PRO A 108 -42.90 20.57 -6.72
C PRO A 108 -42.10 19.36 -6.20
N PRO A 109 -41.88 19.26 -4.87
CA PRO A 109 -41.12 18.17 -4.29
C PRO A 109 -41.81 16.84 -4.59
N ARG A 110 -41.05 15.88 -5.11
CA ARG A 110 -41.54 14.51 -5.31
C ARG A 110 -41.70 13.86 -3.94
N LYS A 111 -42.83 13.17 -3.72
CA LYS A 111 -43.07 12.44 -2.47
C LYS A 111 -42.13 11.24 -2.41
N LEU A 112 -41.30 11.18 -1.37
CA LEU A 112 -40.42 10.05 -1.10
C LEU A 112 -41.24 8.86 -0.59
N THR A 113 -40.99 7.66 -1.12
CA THR A 113 -41.59 6.44 -0.56
C THR A 113 -40.81 5.98 0.68
N PRO A 114 -41.45 5.37 1.69
CA PRO A 114 -40.75 4.90 2.89
C PRO A 114 -39.69 3.83 2.57
N GLU A 115 -39.95 3.01 1.54
CA GLU A 115 -39.01 2.00 1.05
C GLU A 115 -37.74 2.63 0.46
N GLU A 116 -37.91 3.66 -0.38
CA GLU A 116 -36.79 4.42 -0.93
C GLU A 116 -35.98 5.06 0.20
N GLN A 117 -36.63 5.71 1.16
CA GLN A 117 -35.92 6.31 2.30
C GLN A 117 -35.13 5.27 3.11
N GLN A 118 -35.68 4.08 3.34
CA GLN A 118 -35.01 3.02 4.06
C GLN A 118 -33.84 2.42 3.27
N SER A 119 -33.97 2.29 1.95
CA SER A 119 -32.88 1.81 1.08
C SER A 119 -31.66 2.72 1.11
N TRP A 120 -31.89 4.03 1.29
CA TRP A 120 -30.84 5.05 1.42
C TRP A 120 -30.37 5.27 2.86
N LYS A 121 -30.82 4.46 3.83
CA LYS A 121 -30.37 4.57 5.22
C LYS A 121 -28.97 3.97 5.37
N ILE A 122 -27.97 4.85 5.42
CA ILE A 122 -26.58 4.47 5.60
C ILE A 122 -26.35 4.02 7.07
N PRO A 123 -25.85 2.78 7.32
CA PRO A 123 -25.50 2.33 8.67
C PRO A 123 -24.35 3.14 9.29
N ALA A 124 -24.27 3.16 10.62
CA ALA A 124 -23.21 3.86 11.32
C ALA A 124 -21.83 3.24 11.05
N CYS A 125 -20.82 4.08 10.81
CA CYS A 125 -19.45 3.62 10.59
C CYS A 125 -18.78 3.25 11.92
N ILE A 126 -18.70 1.96 12.22
CA ILE A 126 -17.93 1.42 13.36
C ILE A 126 -16.59 0.95 12.82
N SER A 127 -15.50 1.59 13.22
CA SER A 127 -14.16 1.21 12.75
C SER A 127 -13.42 0.35 13.78
N ASN A 128 -12.62 -0.60 13.30
CA ASN A 128 -11.77 -1.44 14.15
C ASN A 128 -10.48 -0.74 14.64
N TRP A 129 -10.15 0.44 14.11
CA TRP A 129 -8.92 1.18 14.45
C TRP A 129 -9.14 2.48 15.21
N LYS A 130 -10.20 3.23 14.92
CA LYS A 130 -10.40 4.60 15.42
C LYS A 130 -11.75 4.73 16.12
N ASN A 131 -11.68 5.23 17.35
CA ASN A 131 -12.84 5.59 18.16
C ASN A 131 -12.55 6.92 18.87
N PRO A 132 -12.63 8.07 18.16
CA PRO A 132 -12.19 9.35 18.70
C PRO A 132 -13.01 9.79 19.92
N LYS A 133 -14.29 9.38 19.98
CA LYS A 133 -15.20 9.70 21.09
C LYS A 133 -15.18 8.64 22.19
N GLY A 134 -14.42 7.56 22.05
CA GLY A 134 -14.28 6.53 23.08
C GLY A 134 -15.56 5.75 23.41
N TYR A 135 -16.51 5.62 22.47
CA TYR A 135 -17.76 4.89 22.72
C TYR A 135 -17.51 3.43 23.08
N THR A 136 -18.22 2.91 24.08
CA THR A 136 -18.27 1.48 24.40
C THR A 136 -19.25 0.80 23.46
N ILE A 137 -18.73 0.04 22.50
CA ILE A 137 -19.51 -0.64 21.46
C ILE A 137 -19.50 -2.14 21.77
N SER A 138 -20.64 -2.82 21.63
CA SER A 138 -20.72 -4.27 21.79
C SER A 138 -19.85 -5.00 20.77
N LEU A 139 -19.42 -6.21 21.11
CA LEU A 139 -18.58 -7.03 20.23
C LEU A 139 -19.32 -7.40 18.94
N GLU A 140 -20.59 -7.78 19.02
CA GLU A 140 -21.43 -8.11 17.86
C GLU A 140 -21.40 -7.00 16.80
N ASN A 141 -21.62 -5.74 17.21
CA ASN A 141 -21.61 -4.60 16.29
C ASN A 141 -20.23 -4.30 15.70
N ARG A 142 -19.13 -4.75 16.33
CA ARG A 142 -17.77 -4.65 15.78
C ARG A 142 -17.45 -5.79 14.83
N GLU A 143 -17.88 -7.00 15.15
CA GLU A 143 -17.67 -8.20 14.33
C GLU A 143 -18.45 -8.14 13.03
N VAL A 144 -19.71 -7.65 13.07
CA VAL A 144 -20.58 -7.54 11.89
C VAL A 144 -19.94 -6.70 10.78
N VAL A 145 -19.17 -5.67 11.13
CA VAL A 145 -18.53 -4.78 10.14
C VAL A 145 -17.37 -5.45 9.40
N ASP A 146 -16.68 -6.40 10.02
CA ASP A 146 -15.50 -7.04 9.45
C ASP A 146 -15.87 -7.93 8.25
N GLY A 147 -17.11 -8.40 8.16
CA GLY A 147 -17.61 -9.19 7.02
C GLY A 147 -16.86 -10.50 6.79
N ARG A 148 -15.94 -10.90 7.69
CA ARG A 148 -15.19 -12.15 7.61
C ARG A 148 -16.11 -13.37 7.62
N ASN A 149 -17.21 -13.28 8.36
CA ASN A 149 -18.23 -14.32 8.46
C ASN A 149 -19.06 -14.49 7.17
N LEU A 150 -18.90 -13.61 6.18
CA LEU A 150 -19.54 -13.76 4.86
C LEU A 150 -18.72 -14.64 3.90
N LYS A 151 -17.46 -14.94 4.24
CA LYS A 151 -16.59 -15.77 3.38
C LYS A 151 -16.68 -17.23 3.80
N ASP A 152 -17.37 -18.03 3.01
CA ASP A 152 -17.31 -19.49 3.12
C ASP A 152 -15.98 -19.98 2.51
N VAL A 153 -15.12 -20.55 3.36
CA VAL A 153 -13.84 -21.12 2.90
C VAL A 153 -14.11 -22.50 2.30
N VAL A 154 -14.22 -22.56 0.98
CA VAL A 154 -14.35 -23.82 0.23
C VAL A 154 -12.96 -24.33 -0.14
N VAL A 155 -12.62 -25.56 0.28
CA VAL A 155 -11.36 -26.22 -0.07
C VAL A 155 -11.54 -27.04 -1.34
N SER A 156 -10.53 -27.04 -2.23
CA SER A 156 -10.57 -27.77 -3.49
C SER A 156 -10.26 -29.26 -3.32
N ASP A 157 -11.02 -30.15 -3.96
CA ASP A 157 -10.77 -31.61 -3.97
C ASP A 157 -9.39 -32.02 -4.52
N LYS A 158 -8.73 -31.11 -5.26
CA LYS A 158 -7.37 -31.34 -5.76
C LYS A 158 -6.37 -31.51 -4.60
N PHE A 159 -6.60 -30.86 -3.46
CA PHE A 159 -5.75 -31.04 -2.29
C PHE A 159 -5.81 -32.49 -1.79
N ALA A 160 -6.99 -33.10 -1.76
CA ALA A 160 -7.14 -34.52 -1.40
C ALA A 160 -6.41 -35.43 -2.40
N LYS A 161 -6.53 -35.16 -3.71
CA LYS A 161 -5.82 -35.94 -4.74
C LYS A 161 -4.30 -35.83 -4.61
N VAL A 162 -3.79 -34.65 -4.26
CA VAL A 162 -2.36 -34.43 -4.04
C VAL A 162 -1.88 -35.17 -2.80
N THR A 163 -2.59 -35.05 -1.67
CA THR A 163 -2.22 -35.76 -0.44
C THR A 163 -2.23 -37.27 -0.64
N ASP A 164 -3.24 -37.80 -1.33
CA ASP A 164 -3.33 -39.23 -1.64
C ASP A 164 -2.19 -39.69 -2.55
N SER A 165 -1.86 -38.90 -3.57
CA SER A 165 -0.74 -39.21 -4.47
C SER A 165 0.60 -39.23 -3.73
N LEU A 166 0.80 -38.32 -2.77
CA LEU A 166 2.01 -38.27 -1.94
C LEU A 166 2.08 -39.48 -1.00
N TYR A 167 0.98 -39.88 -0.37
CA TYR A 167 0.93 -41.10 0.45
C TYR A 167 1.24 -42.37 -0.36
N ILE A 168 0.74 -42.46 -1.60
CA ILE A 168 1.04 -43.59 -2.48
C ILE A 168 2.53 -43.58 -2.87
N ALA A 169 3.05 -42.42 -3.27
CA ALA A 169 4.45 -42.27 -3.63
C ALA A 169 5.40 -42.62 -2.47
N GLU A 170 5.07 -42.20 -1.25
CA GLU A 170 5.83 -42.53 -0.05
C GLU A 170 5.84 -44.03 0.21
N ARG A 171 4.69 -44.71 0.10
CA ARG A 171 4.60 -46.16 0.29
C ARG A 171 5.49 -46.91 -0.71
N ILE A 172 5.44 -46.54 -1.98
CA ILE A 172 6.25 -47.16 -3.03
C ILE A 172 7.75 -46.94 -2.74
N ALA A 173 8.14 -45.72 -2.35
CA ALA A 173 9.52 -45.40 -2.02
C ALA A 173 10.04 -46.26 -0.84
N ARG A 174 9.24 -46.42 0.22
CA ARG A 174 9.61 -47.28 1.36
C ARG A 174 9.75 -48.74 0.97
N GLU A 175 8.83 -49.28 0.17
CA GLU A 175 8.92 -50.65 -0.33
C GLU A 175 10.16 -50.87 -1.20
N GLU A 176 10.51 -49.92 -2.05
CA GLU A 176 11.71 -49.99 -2.88
C GLU A 176 12.98 -49.99 -2.03
N ILE A 177 13.04 -49.12 -1.01
CA ILE A 177 14.15 -49.07 -0.05
C ILE A 177 14.29 -50.39 0.69
N GLU A 178 13.19 -50.96 1.19
CA GLU A 178 13.20 -52.25 1.90
C GLU A 178 13.68 -53.40 0.99
N LYS A 179 13.17 -53.47 -0.25
CA LYS A 179 13.63 -54.45 -1.24
C LYS A 179 15.11 -54.29 -1.56
N ARG A 180 15.59 -53.06 -1.73
CA ARG A 180 17.01 -52.77 -1.97
C ARG A 180 17.88 -53.18 -0.79
N ALA A 181 17.45 -52.87 0.44
CA ALA A 181 18.15 -53.27 1.66
C ALA A 181 18.20 -54.80 1.80
N ALA A 182 17.09 -55.50 1.53
CA ALA A 182 17.04 -56.97 1.57
C ALA A 182 17.99 -57.62 0.55
N LEU A 183 18.03 -57.11 -0.69
CA LEU A 183 18.97 -57.58 -1.72
C LEU A 183 20.43 -57.30 -1.33
N GLN A 184 20.72 -56.09 -0.84
CA GLN A 184 22.05 -55.73 -0.37
C GLN A 184 22.51 -56.65 0.77
N ASN A 185 21.65 -56.94 1.75
CA ASN A 185 21.94 -57.88 2.83
C ASN A 185 22.20 -59.29 2.30
N LYS A 186 21.45 -59.74 1.28
CA LYS A 186 21.69 -61.04 0.64
C LYS A 186 23.05 -61.11 -0.02
N VAL A 187 23.42 -60.10 -0.81
CA VAL A 187 24.76 -60.03 -1.46
C VAL A 187 25.87 -60.00 -0.42
N VAL A 188 25.71 -59.23 0.67
CA VAL A 188 26.69 -59.20 1.77
C VAL A 188 26.81 -60.58 2.44
N SER A 189 25.69 -61.28 2.66
CA SER A 189 25.71 -62.64 3.23
C SER A 189 26.39 -63.66 2.31
N GLU A 190 26.16 -63.58 0.99
CA GLU A 190 26.82 -64.43 -0.01
C GLU A 190 28.33 -64.15 -0.06
N GLN A 191 28.73 -62.87 -0.08
CA GLN A 191 30.15 -62.49 -0.01
C GLN A 191 30.83 -62.92 1.29
N LYS A 192 30.10 -62.90 2.41
CA LYS A 192 30.61 -63.42 3.71
C LYS A 192 30.79 -64.93 3.65
N ALA A 193 29.81 -65.67 3.11
CA ALA A 193 29.90 -67.11 2.93
C ALA A 193 31.07 -67.50 1.99
N GLU A 194 31.27 -66.79 0.88
CA GLU A 194 32.43 -66.99 -0.01
C GLU A 194 33.75 -66.72 0.70
N ARG A 195 33.83 -65.66 1.52
CA ARG A 195 35.03 -65.38 2.35
C ARG A 195 35.29 -66.51 3.34
N ASP A 196 34.25 -66.99 4.03
CA ASP A 196 34.37 -68.09 4.99
C ASP A 196 34.83 -69.40 4.32
N LEU A 197 34.35 -69.69 3.12
CA LEU A 197 34.82 -70.83 2.31
C LEU A 197 36.29 -70.69 1.92
N LYS A 198 36.70 -69.52 1.41
CA LYS A 198 38.11 -69.24 1.07
C LYS A 198 39.02 -69.37 2.28
N LEU A 199 38.61 -68.85 3.44
CA LEU A 199 39.34 -68.99 4.70
C LEU A 199 39.45 -70.45 5.14
N ARG A 200 38.38 -71.24 4.97
CA ARG A 200 38.38 -72.68 5.27
C ARG A 200 39.34 -73.45 4.37
N GLU A 201 39.34 -73.19 3.07
CA GLU A 201 40.26 -73.82 2.11
C GLU A 201 41.72 -73.47 2.43
N ALA A 202 42.01 -72.19 2.68
CA ALA A 202 43.35 -71.73 3.10
C ALA A 202 43.81 -72.41 4.40
N ALA A 203 42.91 -72.58 5.39
CA ALA A 203 43.22 -73.28 6.62
C ALA A 203 43.50 -74.78 6.42
N ILE A 204 42.82 -75.45 5.48
CA ILE A 204 43.09 -76.84 5.11
C ILE A 204 44.46 -76.93 4.44
N GLN A 205 44.77 -76.05 3.48
CA GLN A 205 46.08 -75.99 2.80
C GLN A 205 47.22 -75.77 3.81
N ALA A 206 47.10 -74.78 4.70
CA ALA A 206 48.09 -74.51 5.74
C ALA A 206 48.30 -75.71 6.70
N ARG A 207 47.23 -76.48 7.00
CA ARG A 207 47.34 -77.73 7.76
C ARG A 207 48.09 -78.82 6.99
N MET A 208 47.86 -78.96 5.69
CA MET A 208 48.59 -79.92 4.83
C MET A 208 50.09 -79.55 4.76
N GLU A 209 50.41 -78.28 4.53
CA GLU A 209 51.79 -77.78 4.51
C GLU A 209 52.49 -78.01 5.86
N ARG A 210 51.81 -77.71 6.98
CA ARG A 210 52.34 -78.02 8.31
C ARG A 210 52.57 -79.51 8.52
N SER A 211 51.69 -80.38 8.02
CA SER A 211 51.90 -81.83 8.11
C SER A 211 53.09 -82.31 7.26
N GLN A 212 53.32 -81.73 6.08
CA GLN A 212 54.52 -81.98 5.27
C GLN A 212 55.79 -81.50 5.98
N ILE A 213 55.75 -80.32 6.61
CA ILE A 213 56.88 -79.79 7.39
C ILE A 213 57.15 -80.67 8.62
N GLN A 214 56.12 -81.18 9.31
CA GLN A 214 56.29 -82.12 10.43
C GLN A 214 56.90 -83.47 10.03
N TYR A 215 56.72 -83.90 8.77
CA TYR A 215 57.46 -85.06 8.23
C TYR A 215 58.94 -84.74 7.95
N SER A 216 59.30 -83.48 7.66
CA SER A 216 60.70 -83.05 7.50
C SER A 216 61.41 -82.62 8.79
N ASP A 217 60.66 -82.18 9.81
CA ASP A 217 61.18 -81.73 11.12
C ASP A 217 61.34 -82.86 12.15
N ASN A 218 60.97 -84.10 11.82
CA ASN A 218 61.28 -85.31 12.60
C ASN A 218 62.77 -85.72 12.47
N ARG A 219 63.68 -84.74 12.45
CA ARG A 219 65.13 -84.95 12.58
C ARG A 219 65.79 -84.11 13.67
N ASN A 220 65.12 -83.18 14.36
CA ASN A 220 65.69 -82.57 15.56
C ASN A 220 64.61 -82.16 16.59
N GLU A 221 64.67 -82.84 17.73
CA GLU A 221 64.09 -82.56 19.05
C GLU A 221 64.42 -81.13 19.56
N GLN A 222 63.78 -80.47 20.54
CA GLN A 222 62.81 -80.77 21.60
C GLN A 222 62.41 -79.42 22.28
N VAL A 223 61.23 -79.37 22.92
CA VAL A 223 60.87 -78.58 24.14
C VAL A 223 60.76 -77.04 24.06
N ASN A 224 59.55 -76.46 24.27
CA ASN A 224 59.12 -75.90 25.57
C ASN A 224 57.72 -75.23 25.61
N THR A 225 57.05 -75.48 26.74
CA THR A 225 56.05 -74.70 27.52
C THR A 225 54.77 -74.06 26.92
N MET A 226 53.66 -74.47 27.56
CA MET A 226 52.33 -73.86 27.60
C MET A 226 52.32 -72.40 28.08
N ILE A 227 51.49 -71.56 27.44
CA ILE A 227 50.98 -70.28 27.98
C ILE A 227 49.47 -70.21 27.66
N PRO A 228 48.57 -69.93 28.62
CA PRO A 228 47.14 -69.85 28.36
C PRO A 228 46.77 -68.45 27.85
N VAL A 229 46.34 -68.34 26.59
CA VAL A 229 45.78 -67.10 26.05
C VAL A 229 44.26 -67.13 26.23
N LYS A 230 43.76 -66.29 27.15
CA LYS A 230 42.33 -65.97 27.28
C LYS A 230 41.83 -65.40 25.95
N ARG A 231 41.03 -66.18 25.21
CA ARG A 231 40.28 -65.66 24.07
C ARG A 231 39.07 -64.91 24.60
N LYS A 232 39.14 -63.58 24.64
CA LYS A 232 37.93 -62.76 24.59
C LYS A 232 37.21 -63.14 23.30
N ARG A 233 35.95 -63.57 23.41
CA ARG A 233 35.02 -63.55 22.30
C ARG A 233 34.76 -62.06 22.06
N GLU A 234 35.47 -61.49 21.10
CA GLU A 234 34.99 -60.26 20.47
C GLU A 234 33.89 -60.74 19.53
N ASP A 235 32.66 -60.60 20.01
CA ASP A 235 31.49 -60.66 19.16
C ASP A 235 31.67 -59.53 18.15
N ASP A 236 32.14 -59.84 16.93
CA ASP A 236 32.01 -58.95 15.77
C ASP A 236 30.53 -58.94 15.35
N GLU A 237 29.65 -58.53 16.28
CA GLU A 237 28.49 -57.74 15.94
C GLU A 237 29.03 -56.38 15.48
N SER A 238 29.41 -56.29 14.21
CA SER A 238 29.41 -55.00 13.55
C SER A 238 27.95 -54.56 13.50
N VAL A 239 27.56 -53.88 14.58
CA VAL A 239 26.42 -52.99 14.69
C VAL A 239 26.35 -52.19 13.39
N TYR A 240 25.46 -52.58 12.47
CA TYR A 240 24.95 -51.62 11.51
C TYR A 240 24.16 -50.63 12.34
N THR A 241 24.84 -49.58 12.80
CA THR A 241 24.22 -48.42 13.37
C THR A 241 23.30 -47.87 12.30
N ASN A 242 22.00 -48.09 12.48
CA ASN A 242 20.99 -47.25 11.86
C ASN A 242 21.05 -45.89 12.57
N THR A 243 22.03 -45.07 12.19
CA THR A 243 22.02 -43.63 12.47
C THR A 243 21.63 -42.92 11.19
N ASN A 244 20.35 -43.05 10.82
CA ASN A 244 19.67 -41.94 10.16
C ASN A 244 18.16 -42.00 10.40
N SER A 245 17.77 -41.99 11.66
CA SER A 245 16.38 -41.89 12.08
C SER A 245 16.32 -41.09 13.38
N GLN A 246 16.76 -39.82 13.37
CA GLN A 246 16.33 -38.84 14.38
C GLN A 246 16.63 -37.35 14.10
N ASP A 247 17.38 -36.98 13.05
CA ASP A 247 17.70 -35.56 12.79
C ASP A 247 16.78 -34.84 11.77
N LEU A 248 15.53 -35.29 11.59
CA LEU A 248 14.54 -34.58 10.76
C LEU A 248 13.24 -34.21 11.48
N GLU A 249 13.18 -34.31 12.81
CA GLU A 249 12.02 -33.85 13.60
C GLU A 249 12.15 -32.45 14.21
N GLN A 250 13.11 -31.64 13.74
CA GLN A 250 13.15 -30.21 14.10
C GLN A 250 13.45 -29.34 12.89
N GLN A 251 12.52 -29.33 11.92
CA GLN A 251 12.30 -28.22 10.99
C GLN A 251 11.05 -28.51 10.15
N ASN A 252 9.88 -28.47 10.81
CA ASN A 252 8.59 -28.13 10.21
C ASN A 252 7.53 -28.11 11.32
N ILE A 253 7.55 -27.04 12.11
CA ILE A 253 6.44 -26.14 12.53
C ILE A 253 7.13 -24.87 13.03
#